data_AF-A0A9E5YYI0-F1
#
_entry.id   AF-A0A9E5YYI0-F1
#
_cell.length_a   1.000
_cell.length_b   1.000
_cell.length_c   1.000
_cell.angle_alpha   90.00
_cell.angle_beta   90.00
_cell.angle_gamma   90.00
#
_symmetry.space_group_name_H-M   'P 1'
#
loop_
_entity.id
_entity.type
_entity.pdbx_description
1 polymer ?
#
loop_
_entity_poly.entity_id
_entity_poly.type
_entity_poly.pdbx_seq_one_letter_code
_entity_poly.pdbx_strand_id
1 'polypeptide(L)'
;MTKKGWETLDVQTYGLSSDLFVPIAAKDINTIEKYVGTIIMLIPGRKRPANALVIEAHRPNPNPLVPLWNQRKADQYYSRLHPLKQLWVHVDYTGYRRAWERLGFGKLSSDVFLDHIRNRATIRLCGYRRPFLRLCPVSRETNTSGGLDKGSEGMEKTELRKLKQQPLHIQQRTERCLAAPVVLADPIDLTKMLNIPPGLYELQGVASMLLKFYTVKD
;
A
#
# COMPACT_ATOMS: atom_id res chain seq x y z
N MET A 1 -4.88 -6.05 -18.41
CA MET A 1 -3.46 -6.41 -18.15
C MET A 1 -3.38 -7.93 -18.00
N THR A 2 -2.64 -8.62 -18.86
CA THR A 2 -2.52 -10.10 -18.82
C THR A 2 -1.70 -10.55 -17.60
N LYS A 3 -2.08 -11.69 -17.01
CA LYS A 3 -1.45 -12.43 -15.89
C LYS A 3 0.09 -12.34 -15.75
N LYS A 4 0.83 -12.18 -16.84
CA LYS A 4 2.30 -12.35 -16.94
C LYS A 4 3.19 -11.37 -16.14
N GLY A 5 2.69 -10.25 -15.62
CA GLY A 5 3.56 -9.25 -14.98
C GLY A 5 3.90 -9.54 -13.50
N TRP A 6 2.95 -10.10 -12.76
CA TRP A 6 3.08 -10.31 -11.31
C TRP A 6 3.50 -11.73 -10.94
N GLU A 7 3.21 -12.72 -11.78
CA GLU A 7 3.49 -14.15 -11.53
C GLU A 7 4.98 -14.46 -11.45
N THR A 8 5.86 -13.61 -12.02
CA THR A 8 7.32 -13.76 -11.93
C THR A 8 7.95 -13.01 -10.77
N LEU A 9 7.17 -12.20 -10.05
CA LEU A 9 7.65 -11.49 -8.88
C LEU A 9 7.42 -12.35 -7.64
N ASP A 10 8.45 -12.52 -6.83
CA ASP A 10 8.33 -13.06 -5.47
C ASP A 10 7.70 -11.99 -4.56
N VAL A 11 6.41 -11.69 -4.81
CA VAL A 11 5.60 -10.74 -4.04
C VAL A 11 4.56 -11.50 -3.22
N GLN A 12 4.36 -11.06 -1.98
CA GLN A 12 3.32 -11.63 -1.13
C GLN A 12 1.93 -11.27 -1.68
N THR A 13 1.15 -12.28 -2.04
CA THR A 13 -0.20 -12.13 -2.64
C THR A 13 -1.32 -12.34 -1.64
N TYR A 14 -1.02 -12.83 -0.43
CA TYR A 14 -2.00 -13.09 0.65
C TYR A 14 -3.11 -14.07 0.27
N GLY A 15 -2.89 -14.90 -0.76
CA GLY A 15 -3.93 -15.80 -1.29
C GLY A 15 -5.06 -15.05 -2.02
N LEU A 16 -4.87 -13.76 -2.32
CA LEU A 16 -5.84 -12.96 -3.06
C LEU A 16 -5.82 -13.33 -4.54
N SER A 17 -6.95 -13.11 -5.20
CA SER A 17 -7.03 -13.19 -6.66
C SER A 17 -6.30 -12.00 -7.30
N SER A 18 -5.80 -12.16 -8.52
CA SER A 18 -4.91 -11.18 -9.17
C SER A 18 -5.54 -9.81 -9.42
N ASP A 19 -6.87 -9.76 -9.50
CA ASP A 19 -7.67 -8.54 -9.57
C ASP A 19 -7.77 -7.79 -8.24
N LEU A 20 -7.24 -8.36 -7.17
CA LEU A 20 -6.99 -7.72 -5.87
C LEU A 20 -5.49 -7.49 -5.62
N PHE A 21 -4.62 -7.73 -6.60
CA PHE A 21 -3.21 -7.32 -6.51
C PHE A 21 -3.12 -5.81 -6.70
N VAL A 22 -3.22 -5.09 -5.58
CA VAL A 22 -3.24 -3.63 -5.55
C VAL A 22 -1.89 -3.12 -5.05
N PRO A 23 -1.06 -2.48 -5.90
CA PRO A 23 0.23 -1.96 -5.47
C PRO A 23 0.07 -0.75 -4.53
N ILE A 24 0.85 -0.73 -3.44
CA ILE A 24 0.79 0.34 -2.42
C ILE A 24 2.15 0.95 -2.06
N ALA A 25 3.26 0.26 -2.36
CA ALA A 25 4.61 0.82 -2.24
C ALA A 25 5.54 0.30 -3.34
N ALA A 26 6.51 1.10 -3.77
CA ALA A 26 7.43 0.76 -4.84
C ALA A 26 8.86 1.28 -4.59
N LYS A 27 9.84 0.55 -5.11
CA LYS A 27 11.29 0.82 -4.97
C LYS A 27 11.72 2.13 -5.65
N ASP A 28 11.27 2.32 -6.88
CA ASP A 28 11.69 3.43 -7.72
C ASP A 28 10.62 3.74 -8.80
N ILE A 29 10.87 4.79 -9.56
CA ILE A 29 9.99 5.29 -10.62
C ILE A 29 9.81 4.22 -11.72
N ASN A 30 10.91 3.58 -12.15
CA ASN A 30 10.88 2.52 -13.16
C ASN A 30 9.99 1.34 -12.73
N THR A 31 10.03 1.00 -11.44
CA THR A 31 9.17 -0.03 -10.85
C THR A 31 7.70 0.37 -10.91
N ILE A 32 7.37 1.65 -10.66
CA ILE A 32 6.00 2.15 -10.77
C ILE A 32 5.52 2.05 -12.23
N GLU A 33 6.31 2.50 -13.19
CA GLU A 33 5.95 2.42 -14.61
C GLU A 33 5.73 0.98 -15.07
N LYS A 34 6.56 0.06 -14.61
CA LYS A 34 6.49 -1.35 -15.00
C LYS A 34 5.24 -2.06 -14.45
N TYR A 35 4.87 -1.79 -13.21
CA TYR A 35 3.89 -2.62 -12.49
C TYR A 35 2.59 -1.90 -12.14
N VAL A 36 2.59 -0.56 -12.02
CA VAL A 36 1.42 0.21 -11.56
C VAL A 36 0.70 0.87 -12.74
N GLY A 37 1.43 1.53 -13.63
CA GLY A 37 0.84 2.29 -14.71
C GLY A 37 1.77 3.35 -15.29
N THR A 38 1.30 4.06 -16.31
CA THR A 38 2.06 5.11 -16.99
C THR A 38 2.14 6.37 -16.14
N ILE A 39 3.33 6.95 -15.98
CA ILE A 39 3.48 8.26 -15.34
C ILE A 39 3.01 9.34 -16.30
N ILE A 40 1.97 10.08 -15.91
CA ILE A 40 1.42 11.16 -16.73
C ILE A 40 1.85 12.55 -16.24
N MET A 41 2.22 12.69 -14.96
CA MET A 41 2.73 13.94 -14.38
C MET A 41 3.68 13.64 -13.21
N LEU A 42 4.65 14.53 -12.95
CA LEU A 42 5.52 14.44 -11.78
C LEU A 42 5.84 15.81 -11.18
N ILE A 43 6.09 15.82 -9.87
CA ILE A 43 6.70 16.94 -9.15
C ILE A 43 8.15 16.54 -8.84
N PRO A 44 9.15 17.24 -9.40
CA PRO A 44 10.55 16.87 -9.19
C PRO A 44 10.97 17.09 -7.74
N GLY A 45 11.91 16.27 -7.29
CA GLY A 45 12.60 16.47 -6.01
C GLY A 45 13.80 17.40 -6.17
N ARG A 46 14.07 18.27 -5.19
CA ARG A 46 15.26 19.15 -5.23
C ARG A 46 16.59 18.39 -5.12
N LYS A 47 16.61 17.27 -4.39
CA LYS A 47 17.80 16.43 -4.13
C LYS A 47 17.50 14.93 -4.28
N ARG A 48 16.35 14.57 -4.84
CA ARG A 48 15.81 13.21 -4.92
C ARG A 48 15.06 13.02 -6.23
N PRO A 49 14.86 11.78 -6.74
CA PRO A 49 14.37 11.54 -8.10
C PRO A 49 13.02 12.23 -8.40
N ALA A 50 12.01 12.05 -7.53
CA ALA A 50 10.74 12.77 -7.59
C ALA A 50 10.08 12.84 -6.20
N ASN A 51 9.30 13.89 -5.96
CA ASN A 51 8.52 14.06 -4.73
C ASN A 51 7.11 13.45 -4.83
N ALA A 52 6.46 13.64 -5.99
CA ALA A 52 5.12 13.14 -6.26
C ALA A 52 4.96 12.76 -7.74
N LEU A 53 4.11 11.78 -8.02
CA LEU A 53 3.86 11.21 -9.34
C LEU A 53 2.35 10.99 -9.50
N VAL A 54 1.80 11.36 -10.66
CA VAL A 54 0.46 10.93 -11.07
C VAL A 54 0.61 9.79 -12.06
N ILE A 55 -0.07 8.69 -11.74
CA ILE A 55 -0.04 7.47 -12.53
C ILE A 55 -1.41 7.27 -13.16
N GLU A 56 -1.45 7.05 -14.47
CA GLU A 56 -2.58 6.41 -15.12
C GLU A 56 -2.45 4.89 -14.93
N ALA A 57 -3.28 4.34 -14.05
CA ALA A 57 -3.08 2.99 -13.53
C ALA A 57 -3.58 1.91 -14.49
N HIS A 58 -2.86 0.80 -14.52
CA HIS A 58 -3.38 -0.41 -15.13
C HIS A 58 -4.58 -0.94 -14.33
N ARG A 59 -5.65 -1.34 -15.04
CA ARG A 59 -6.87 -1.86 -14.42
C ARG A 59 -7.02 -3.36 -14.71
N PRO A 60 -7.16 -4.21 -13.68
CA PRO A 60 -7.42 -5.63 -13.87
C PRO A 60 -8.90 -5.85 -14.19
N ASN A 61 -9.22 -6.91 -14.93
CA ASN A 61 -10.62 -7.32 -15.09
C ASN A 61 -11.10 -7.96 -13.77
N PRO A 62 -12.25 -7.54 -13.21
CA PRO A 62 -12.81 -8.17 -12.02
C PRO A 62 -13.02 -9.68 -12.25
N ASN A 63 -12.58 -10.52 -11.32
CA ASN A 63 -12.83 -11.95 -11.37
C ASN A 63 -14.26 -12.24 -10.85
N PRO A 64 -15.18 -12.78 -11.66
CA PRO A 64 -16.57 -13.00 -11.24
C PRO A 64 -16.71 -13.96 -10.03
N LEU A 65 -15.67 -14.76 -9.75
CA LEU A 65 -15.64 -15.65 -8.58
C LEU A 65 -15.29 -14.94 -7.27
N VAL A 66 -14.83 -13.69 -7.31
CA VAL A 66 -14.51 -12.91 -6.12
C VAL A 66 -15.80 -12.26 -5.59
N PRO A 67 -16.28 -12.61 -4.37
CA PRO A 67 -17.58 -12.15 -3.86
C PRO A 67 -17.72 -10.63 -3.74
N LEU A 68 -16.59 -9.91 -3.60
CA LEU A 68 -16.57 -8.44 -3.54
C LEU A 68 -17.20 -7.79 -4.77
N TRP A 69 -17.04 -8.40 -5.95
CA TRP A 69 -17.53 -7.85 -7.22
C TRP A 69 -18.97 -8.18 -7.55
N ASN A 70 -19.60 -9.04 -6.75
CA ASN A 70 -21.02 -9.37 -6.87
C ASN A 70 -21.89 -8.57 -5.88
N GLN A 71 -21.29 -7.64 -5.12
CA GLN A 71 -21.98 -6.77 -4.18
C GLN A 71 -22.70 -5.63 -4.90
N ARG A 72 -23.78 -5.09 -4.30
CA ARG A 72 -24.47 -3.89 -4.81
C ARG A 72 -23.53 -2.67 -5.00
N LYS A 73 -22.44 -2.61 -4.23
CA LYS A 73 -21.43 -1.55 -4.28
C LYS A 73 -20.18 -1.91 -5.10
N ALA A 74 -20.22 -2.98 -5.91
CA ALA A 74 -19.06 -3.49 -6.64
C ALA A 74 -18.34 -2.41 -7.48
N ASP A 75 -19.08 -1.60 -8.25
CA ASP A 75 -18.50 -0.51 -9.05
C ASP A 75 -17.80 0.55 -8.20
N GLN A 76 -18.38 0.88 -7.04
CA GLN A 76 -17.78 1.80 -6.08
C GLN A 76 -16.49 1.22 -5.51
N TYR A 77 -16.50 -0.05 -5.09
CA TYR A 77 -15.32 -0.73 -4.55
C TYR A 77 -14.21 -0.85 -5.60
N TYR A 78 -14.57 -1.21 -6.83
CA TYR A 78 -13.64 -1.30 -7.93
C TYR A 78 -13.01 0.06 -8.25
N SER A 79 -13.81 1.13 -8.29
CA SER A 79 -13.32 2.49 -8.53
C SER A 79 -12.39 2.99 -7.41
N ARG A 80 -12.56 2.51 -6.17
CA ARG A 80 -11.68 2.85 -5.04
C ARG A 80 -10.36 2.07 -5.07
N LEU A 81 -10.42 0.77 -5.34
CA LEU A 81 -9.22 -0.08 -5.39
C LEU A 81 -8.39 0.17 -6.66
N HIS A 82 -9.06 0.38 -7.79
CA HIS A 82 -8.49 0.55 -9.14
C HIS A 82 -8.93 1.87 -9.80
N PRO A 83 -8.64 3.03 -9.18
CA PRO A 83 -8.94 4.33 -9.78
C PRO A 83 -8.07 4.53 -11.03
N LEU A 84 -8.61 5.24 -12.02
CA LEU A 84 -7.90 5.56 -13.27
C LEU A 84 -6.62 6.36 -13.01
N LYS A 85 -6.67 7.33 -12.10
CA LYS A 85 -5.52 8.12 -11.68
C LYS A 85 -5.14 7.81 -10.24
N GLN A 86 -3.85 7.61 -9.98
CA GLN A 86 -3.30 7.41 -8.65
C GLN A 86 -2.25 8.47 -8.34
N LEU A 87 -2.23 8.97 -7.11
CA LEU A 87 -1.15 9.81 -6.60
C LEU A 87 -0.18 8.96 -5.80
N TRP A 88 1.09 8.98 -6.19
CA TRP A 88 2.19 8.34 -5.50
C TRP A 88 3.18 9.39 -5.02
N VAL A 89 3.74 9.23 -3.83
CA VAL A 89 4.67 10.20 -3.24
C VAL A 89 5.86 9.52 -2.59
N HIS A 90 7.00 10.20 -2.56
CA HIS A 90 8.10 9.77 -1.73
C HIS A 90 7.70 9.88 -0.24
N VAL A 91 8.09 8.91 0.58
CA VAL A 91 7.75 8.77 2.01
C VAL A 91 8.09 9.98 2.90
N ASP A 92 8.99 10.87 2.44
CA ASP A 92 9.40 12.08 3.17
C ASP A 92 8.80 13.34 2.59
N TYR A 93 8.03 13.23 1.51
CA TYR A 93 7.37 14.37 0.91
C TYR A 93 6.18 14.78 1.78
N THR A 94 6.26 15.94 2.43
CA THR A 94 5.20 16.46 3.32
C THR A 94 4.15 17.29 2.58
N GLY A 95 4.42 17.69 1.34
CA GLY A 95 3.53 18.53 0.53
C GLY A 95 2.41 17.79 -0.20
N TYR A 96 2.17 16.52 0.12
CA TYR A 96 1.31 15.63 -0.66
C TYR A 96 -0.15 16.10 -0.78
N ARG A 97 -0.72 16.73 0.27
CA ARG A 97 -2.06 17.31 0.19
C ARG A 97 -2.16 18.43 -0.84
N ARG A 98 -1.15 19.29 -0.91
CA ARG A 98 -1.08 20.35 -1.93
C ARG A 98 -0.81 19.78 -3.32
N ALA A 99 -0.02 18.72 -3.41
CA ALA A 99 0.21 18.02 -4.67
C ALA A 99 -1.07 17.41 -5.23
N TRP A 100 -1.93 16.81 -4.40
CA TRP A 100 -3.24 16.29 -4.80
C TRP A 100 -4.07 17.32 -5.58
N GLU A 101 -4.27 18.50 -5.01
CA GLU A 101 -5.04 19.56 -5.65
C GLU A 101 -4.34 20.08 -6.92
N ARG A 102 -3.03 20.34 -6.85
CA ARG A 102 -2.23 20.85 -7.98
C ARG A 102 -2.17 19.90 -9.17
N LEU A 103 -2.24 18.60 -8.91
CA LEU A 103 -2.14 17.56 -9.93
C LEU A 103 -3.50 17.12 -10.47
N GLY A 104 -4.55 17.91 -10.20
CA GLY A 104 -5.85 17.77 -10.87
C GLY A 104 -6.80 16.76 -10.25
N PHE A 105 -6.60 16.36 -8.99
CA PHE A 105 -7.55 15.50 -8.28
C PHE A 105 -8.67 16.27 -7.57
N GLY A 106 -8.71 17.60 -7.73
CA GLY A 106 -9.71 18.47 -7.11
C GLY A 106 -9.48 18.70 -5.62
N LYS A 107 -10.36 19.51 -5.03
CA LYS A 107 -10.30 19.86 -3.60
C LYS A 107 -10.87 18.71 -2.76
N LEU A 108 -10.12 18.28 -1.74
CA LEU A 108 -10.62 17.33 -0.75
C LEU A 108 -11.63 18.02 0.17
N SER A 109 -12.74 17.34 0.49
CA SER A 109 -13.64 17.79 1.55
C SER A 109 -12.95 17.76 2.92
N SER A 110 -13.46 18.52 3.88
CA SER A 110 -12.83 18.70 5.21
C SER A 110 -12.82 17.44 6.07
N ASP A 111 -13.69 16.49 5.76
CA ASP A 111 -13.86 15.19 6.42
C ASP A 111 -13.03 14.06 5.77
N VAL A 112 -12.39 14.33 4.63
CA VAL A 112 -11.53 13.39 3.92
C VAL A 112 -10.06 13.63 4.22
N PHE A 113 -9.37 12.56 4.57
CA PHE A 113 -7.95 12.49 4.85
C PHE A 113 -7.24 11.79 3.70
N LEU A 114 -6.10 12.33 3.29
CA LEU A 114 -5.25 11.70 2.29
C LEU A 114 -4.21 10.85 3.02
N ASP A 115 -4.48 9.55 3.12
CA ASP A 115 -3.65 8.62 3.88
C ASP A 115 -2.58 7.96 3.02
N HIS A 116 -1.44 7.62 3.65
CA HIS A 116 -0.47 6.72 3.05
C HIS A 116 -0.93 5.30 3.36
N ILE A 117 -1.35 4.54 2.34
CA ILE A 117 -1.95 3.22 2.57
C ILE A 117 -1.02 2.37 3.44
N ARG A 118 0.28 2.33 3.07
CA ARG A 118 1.34 1.80 3.93
C ARG A 118 1.94 2.88 4.83
N ASN A 119 2.16 2.53 6.10
CA ASN A 119 2.70 3.46 7.07
C ASN A 119 4.14 3.94 6.72
N ARG A 120 4.33 5.27 6.72
CA ARG A 120 5.63 5.91 6.48
C ARG A 120 6.75 5.44 7.41
N ALA A 121 6.45 5.20 8.69
CA ALA A 121 7.44 4.80 9.69
C ALA A 121 7.93 3.38 9.43
N THR A 122 7.05 2.47 9.00
CA THR A 122 7.41 1.12 8.55
C THR A 122 8.42 1.18 7.41
N ILE A 123 8.17 1.98 6.37
CA ILE A 123 9.11 2.15 5.24
C ILE A 123 10.47 2.67 5.70
N ARG A 124 10.49 3.65 6.62
CA ARG A 124 11.74 4.17 7.20
C ARG A 124 12.47 3.10 8.01
N LEU A 125 11.74 2.31 8.81
CA LEU A 125 12.32 1.20 9.58
C LEU A 125 12.91 0.12 8.67
N CYS A 126 12.31 -0.11 7.50
CA CYS A 126 12.83 -1.00 6.46
C CYS A 126 13.92 -0.36 5.58
N GLY A 127 14.48 0.79 5.97
CA GLY A 127 15.64 1.39 5.30
C GLY A 127 15.33 1.99 3.92
N TYR A 128 14.13 2.52 3.70
CA TYR A 128 13.72 3.18 2.44
C TYR A 128 13.78 2.27 1.20
N ARG A 129 13.70 0.95 1.35
CA ARG A 129 13.73 0.00 0.22
C ARG A 129 12.61 0.22 -0.81
N ARG A 130 11.47 0.76 -0.37
CA ARG A 130 10.31 1.14 -1.21
C ARG A 130 9.77 2.51 -0.79
N PRO A 131 10.49 3.59 -1.15
CA PRO A 131 10.21 4.91 -0.64
C PRO A 131 8.98 5.55 -1.28
N PHE A 132 8.50 5.04 -2.40
CA PHE A 132 7.29 5.58 -3.04
C PHE A 132 6.05 4.88 -2.49
N LEU A 133 5.09 5.67 -2.05
CA LEU A 133 3.86 5.23 -1.40
C LEU A 133 2.64 5.73 -2.19
N ARG A 134 1.65 4.85 -2.38
CA ARG A 134 0.34 5.23 -2.90
C ARG A 134 -0.46 5.96 -1.84
N LEU A 135 -1.09 7.06 -2.25
CA LEU A 135 -2.04 7.79 -1.42
C LEU A 135 -3.48 7.38 -1.70
N CYS A 136 -4.31 7.40 -0.66
CA CYS A 136 -5.73 7.08 -0.76
C CYS A 136 -6.58 8.06 0.07
N PRO A 137 -7.64 8.65 -0.51
CA PRO A 137 -8.61 9.44 0.25
C PRO A 137 -9.49 8.51 1.12
N VAL A 138 -9.48 8.73 2.43
CA VAL A 138 -10.25 7.97 3.42
C VAL A 138 -10.99 8.92 4.36
N SER A 139 -12.02 8.45 5.05
CA SER A 139 -12.72 9.21 6.09
C SER A 139 -11.87 9.31 7.36
N ARG A 140 -12.25 10.25 8.24
CA ARG A 140 -11.64 10.40 9.57
C ARG A 140 -11.65 9.10 10.38
N GLU A 141 -12.77 8.40 10.38
CA GLU A 141 -12.98 7.17 11.14
C GLU A 141 -11.98 6.10 10.73
N THR A 142 -11.82 5.87 9.43
CA THR A 142 -10.85 4.93 8.86
C THR A 142 -9.41 5.30 9.22
N ASN A 143 -9.07 6.59 9.18
CA ASN A 143 -7.71 7.08 9.46
C ASN A 143 -7.33 6.98 10.95
N THR A 144 -8.27 7.23 11.86
CA THR A 144 -7.98 7.33 13.31
C THR A 144 -7.75 5.96 13.93
N SER A 145 -8.51 4.96 13.48
CA SER A 145 -8.47 3.61 14.04
C SER A 145 -7.22 2.79 13.63
N GLY A 146 -6.62 3.10 12.46
CA GLY A 146 -5.40 2.45 12.00
C GLY A 146 -4.11 2.93 12.70
N GLY A 147 -4.11 4.19 13.17
CA GLY A 147 -2.92 4.86 13.72
C GLY A 147 -2.67 4.69 15.23
N LEU A 148 -3.58 4.05 15.97
CA LEU A 148 -3.39 3.73 17.39
C LEU A 148 -2.27 2.70 17.57
N ASP A 149 -1.55 2.73 18.70
CA ASP A 149 -0.48 1.76 18.99
C ASP A 149 -0.99 0.30 19.01
N LYS A 150 -2.27 0.11 19.32
CA LYS A 150 -2.99 -1.18 19.23
C LYS A 150 -3.61 -1.46 17.86
N GLY A 151 -3.60 -0.51 16.94
CA GLY A 151 -4.04 -0.68 15.55
C GLY A 151 -3.00 -1.42 14.71
N SER A 152 -3.40 -1.86 13.52
CA SER A 152 -2.54 -2.63 12.61
C SER A 152 -1.18 -1.97 12.35
N GLU A 153 -1.16 -0.64 12.21
CA GLU A 153 0.08 0.10 11.97
C GLU A 153 0.99 0.22 13.19
N GLY A 154 0.42 0.26 14.41
CA GLY A 154 1.18 0.27 15.65
C GLY A 154 1.84 -1.09 15.94
N MET A 155 1.11 -2.17 15.66
CA MET A 155 1.60 -3.53 15.77
C MET A 155 2.72 -3.82 14.75
N GLU A 156 2.57 -3.41 13.49
CA GLU A 156 3.60 -3.60 12.45
C GLU A 156 4.92 -2.92 12.84
N LYS A 157 4.87 -1.68 13.34
CA LYS A 157 6.08 -0.96 13.81
C LYS A 157 6.76 -1.68 14.96
N THR A 158 5.97 -2.20 15.90
CA THR A 158 6.49 -2.90 17.08
C THR A 158 7.20 -4.19 16.68
N GLU A 159 6.60 -4.98 15.80
CA GLU A 159 7.24 -6.21 15.31
C GLU A 159 8.48 -5.93 14.47
N LEU A 160 8.47 -4.92 13.60
CA LEU A 160 9.68 -4.53 12.83
C LEU A 160 10.83 -4.07 13.73
N ARG A 161 10.54 -3.41 14.84
CA ARG A 161 11.56 -3.03 15.83
C ARG A 161 12.14 -4.27 16.50
N LYS A 162 11.31 -5.26 16.86
CA LYS A 162 11.76 -6.54 17.43
C LYS A 162 12.61 -7.34 16.45
N LEU A 163 12.25 -7.36 15.16
CA LEU A 163 13.01 -8.08 14.12
C LEU A 163 14.44 -7.56 13.96
N LYS A 164 14.69 -6.26 14.16
CA LYS A 164 16.05 -5.70 14.17
C LYS A 164 16.91 -6.20 15.33
N GLN A 165 16.30 -6.80 16.35
CA GLN A 165 16.96 -7.35 17.53
C GLN A 165 17.12 -8.89 17.45
N GLN A 166 16.65 -9.52 16.37
CA GLN A 166 16.74 -10.98 16.18
C GLN A 166 18.10 -11.42 15.60
N PRO A 167 18.47 -12.71 15.72
CA PRO A 167 19.72 -13.26 15.16
C PRO A 167 19.87 -13.05 13.63
N LEU A 168 21.11 -12.96 13.16
CA LEU A 168 21.47 -12.59 11.77
C LEU A 168 20.77 -13.44 10.69
N HIS A 169 20.57 -14.74 10.93
CA HIS A 169 19.92 -15.64 9.96
C HIS A 169 18.41 -15.34 9.78
N ILE A 170 17.73 -14.86 10.82
CA ILE A 170 16.33 -14.38 10.74
C ILE A 170 16.27 -13.04 10.01
N GLN A 171 17.26 -12.16 10.24
CA GLN A 171 17.38 -10.89 9.51
C GLN A 171 17.56 -11.15 8.01
N GLN A 172 18.50 -12.02 7.61
CA GLN A 172 18.76 -12.37 6.20
C GLN A 172 17.54 -13.03 5.51
N ARG A 173 16.77 -13.86 6.23
CA ARG A 173 15.49 -14.41 5.71
C ARG A 173 14.46 -13.30 5.50
N THR A 174 14.34 -12.38 6.45
CA THR A 174 13.46 -11.19 6.34
C THR A 174 13.86 -10.29 5.16
N GLU A 175 15.15 -10.17 4.86
CA GLU A 175 15.65 -9.38 3.74
C GLU A 175 15.17 -9.88 2.37
N ARG A 176 14.96 -11.20 2.20
CA ARG A 176 14.41 -11.77 0.96
C ARG A 176 12.95 -11.40 0.76
N CYS A 177 12.12 -11.51 1.80
CA CYS A 177 10.73 -11.04 1.76
C CYS A 177 10.63 -9.53 1.52
N LEU A 178 11.66 -8.77 1.93
CA LEU A 178 11.80 -7.34 1.67
C LEU A 178 12.49 -7.01 0.33
N ALA A 179 12.88 -8.01 -0.49
CA ALA A 179 13.57 -7.79 -1.77
C ALA A 179 12.61 -7.46 -2.92
N ALA A 180 11.32 -7.75 -2.75
CA ALA A 180 10.31 -7.46 -3.76
C ALA A 180 10.31 -5.95 -4.13
N PRO A 181 10.32 -5.61 -5.43
CA PRO A 181 10.38 -4.22 -5.88
C PRO A 181 9.08 -3.46 -5.59
N VAL A 182 7.96 -4.17 -5.45
CA VAL A 182 6.64 -3.64 -5.12
C VAL A 182 6.08 -4.35 -3.88
N VAL A 183 5.25 -3.65 -3.13
CA VAL A 183 4.37 -4.21 -2.09
C VAL A 183 2.93 -4.15 -2.59
N LEU A 184 2.23 -5.27 -2.47
CA LEU A 184 0.79 -5.36 -2.66
C LEU A 184 0.06 -5.08 -1.33
N ALA A 185 -1.15 -4.55 -1.43
CA ALA A 185 -2.02 -4.31 -0.30
C ALA A 185 -2.43 -5.65 0.33
N ASP A 186 -2.29 -5.74 1.64
CA ASP A 186 -2.84 -6.86 2.41
C ASP A 186 -4.37 -6.67 2.61
N PRO A 187 -5.10 -7.65 3.17
CA PRO A 187 -6.53 -7.50 3.42
C PRO A 187 -6.92 -6.31 4.30
N ILE A 188 -6.06 -5.85 5.22
CA ILE A 188 -6.30 -4.68 6.08
C ILE A 188 -6.09 -3.38 5.29
N ASP A 189 -5.07 -3.34 4.43
CA ASP A 189 -4.88 -2.23 3.51
C ASP A 189 -6.09 -2.12 2.56
N LEU A 190 -6.60 -3.24 2.03
CA LEU A 190 -7.77 -3.24 1.16
C LEU A 190 -9.02 -2.69 1.85
N THR A 191 -9.30 -3.07 3.10
CA THR A 191 -10.47 -2.53 3.84
C THR A 191 -10.32 -1.02 4.09
N LYS A 192 -9.11 -0.56 4.44
CA LYS A 192 -8.79 0.87 4.53
C LYS A 192 -9.04 1.59 3.19
N MET A 193 -8.55 1.04 2.08
CA MET A 193 -8.74 1.62 0.75
C MET A 193 -10.22 1.66 0.33
N LEU A 194 -11.02 0.68 0.73
CA LEU A 194 -12.47 0.66 0.57
C LEU A 194 -13.20 1.66 1.49
N ASN A 195 -12.46 2.36 2.36
CA ASN A 195 -12.97 3.28 3.37
C ASN A 195 -13.96 2.62 4.34
N ILE A 196 -13.63 1.39 4.72
CA ILE A 196 -14.34 0.65 5.76
C ILE A 196 -13.55 0.88 7.05
N PRO A 197 -14.11 1.55 8.06
CA PRO A 197 -13.43 1.72 9.34
C PRO A 197 -13.08 0.33 9.88
N PRO A 198 -11.85 0.10 10.35
CA PRO A 198 -11.58 -1.13 11.07
C PRO A 198 -12.47 -1.10 12.31
N GLY A 199 -13.25 -2.15 12.52
CA GLY A 199 -13.95 -2.31 13.80
C GLY A 199 -12.93 -2.35 14.94
N LEU A 200 -13.38 -2.17 16.19
CA LEU A 200 -12.58 -2.32 17.42
C LEU A 200 -12.07 -3.77 17.62
N TYR A 201 -11.88 -4.53 16.55
CA TYR A 201 -11.32 -5.86 16.60
C TYR A 201 -9.87 -5.72 17.07
N GLU A 202 -9.65 -6.03 18.35
CA GLU A 202 -8.40 -6.67 18.74
C GLU A 202 -8.28 -7.91 17.85
N LEU A 203 -7.57 -7.78 16.74
CA LEU A 203 -7.27 -8.91 15.87
C LEU A 203 -6.28 -9.79 16.65
N GLN A 204 -6.81 -10.68 17.50
CA GLN A 204 -6.07 -11.82 18.03
C GLN A 204 -5.40 -12.50 16.84
N GLY A 205 -4.07 -12.39 16.75
CA GLY A 205 -3.29 -12.96 15.67
C GLY A 205 -2.73 -11.98 14.64
N VAL A 206 -2.79 -10.65 14.78
CA VAL A 206 -1.94 -9.76 13.95
C VAL A 206 -0.46 -10.05 14.17
N ALA A 207 -0.04 -10.33 15.42
CA ALA A 207 1.31 -10.81 15.70
C ALA A 207 1.58 -12.15 15.00
N SER A 208 0.63 -13.09 15.00
CA SER A 208 0.73 -14.38 14.31
C SER A 208 0.73 -14.26 12.79
N MET A 209 0.05 -13.25 12.24
CA MET A 209 -0.01 -12.95 10.80
C MET A 209 1.26 -12.22 10.36
N LEU A 210 1.76 -11.26 11.15
CA LEU A 210 3.08 -10.63 11.00
C LEU A 210 4.20 -11.67 11.11
N LEU A 211 4.12 -12.60 12.06
CA LEU A 211 5.04 -13.74 12.12
C LEU A 211 4.96 -14.56 10.84
N LYS A 212 3.79 -14.86 10.28
CA LYS A 212 3.68 -15.49 8.94
C LYS A 212 4.20 -14.62 7.78
N PHE A 213 4.27 -13.30 7.95
CA PHE A 213 4.86 -12.37 6.96
C PHE A 213 6.39 -12.27 7.03
N TYR A 214 6.98 -12.57 8.20
CA TYR A 214 8.42 -12.45 8.47
C TYR A 214 9.11 -13.79 8.77
N THR A 215 8.35 -14.86 8.96
CA THR A 215 8.84 -16.24 8.99
C THR A 215 8.30 -16.97 7.77
N VAL A 216 9.22 -17.41 6.91
CA VAL A 216 8.93 -18.32 5.80
C VAL A 216 8.53 -19.66 6.42
N LYS A 217 7.45 -20.29 5.92
CA LYS A 217 7.16 -21.70 6.22
C LYS A 217 8.37 -22.53 5.79
N ASP A 218 8.90 -23.34 6.70
CA ASP A 218 9.97 -24.29 6.40
C ASP A 218 9.61 -25.23 5.25
#